data_AF-A0A4Q2XUD6-F1
#
_entry.id   AF-A0A4Q2XUD6-F1
#
_cell.length_a   1.000
_cell.length_b   1.000
_cell.length_c   1.000
_cell.angle_alpha   90.00
_cell.angle_beta   90.00
_cell.angle_gamma   90.00
#
_symmetry.space_group_name_H-M   'P 1'
#
loop_
_entity.id
_entity.type
_entity.pdbx_description
1 polymer ?
#
loop_
_entity_poly.entity_id
_entity_poly.type
_entity_poly.pdbx_seq_one_letter_code
_entity_poly.pdbx_strand_id
1 'polypeptide(L)'
;AAEALLPAGYSVTVLGRDPCGLDFCVCPSRSAFVLFTDYLASDIPPVRCLDCFDPVALHTLPHTADGEHLGLLWWAADYRACDTLQMHCTTGERFGEQQLRRHDSSLSRQGRDLCSQLETLTGVPVYYYLHKTRSRSRASELQRRCPSCGSEWRLEPRLHLFDFQCGKCRLLSNIASDAG
;
A
#
# COMPACT_ATOMS: atom_id res chain seq x y z
N ALA A 1 3.04 -9.59 -27.29
CA ALA A 1 1.70 -9.36 -26.68
C ALA A 1 1.17 -7.96 -26.94
N ALA A 2 1.99 -6.89 -26.87
CA ALA A 2 1.55 -5.51 -27.11
C ALA A 2 1.17 -5.18 -28.58
N GLU A 3 1.71 -5.90 -29.58
CA GLU A 3 1.42 -5.64 -31.00
C GLU A 3 -0.01 -5.99 -31.42
N ALA A 4 -0.72 -6.83 -30.66
CA ALA A 4 -2.04 -7.34 -31.04
C ALA A 4 -3.20 -6.33 -30.86
N LEU A 5 -2.95 -5.17 -30.25
CA LEU A 5 -3.96 -4.15 -29.93
C LEU A 5 -3.75 -2.83 -30.69
N LEU A 6 -2.78 -2.76 -31.59
CA LEU A 6 -2.48 -1.52 -32.30
C LEU A 6 -3.48 -1.29 -33.44
N PRO A 7 -4.03 -0.07 -33.59
CA PRO A 7 -4.81 0.29 -34.78
C PRO A 7 -3.95 0.10 -36.04
N ALA A 8 -4.60 -0.23 -37.16
CA ALA A 8 -3.92 -0.37 -38.44
C ALA A 8 -3.12 0.91 -38.78
N GLY A 9 -1.82 0.75 -39.06
CA GLY A 9 -0.92 1.86 -39.41
C GLY A 9 0.02 2.34 -38.31
N TYR A 10 -0.04 1.77 -37.10
CA TYR A 10 0.90 2.08 -36.01
C TYR A 10 1.95 0.96 -35.85
N SER A 11 3.20 1.34 -35.60
CA SER A 11 4.27 0.43 -35.18
C SER A 11 4.72 0.78 -33.77
N VAL A 12 5.02 -0.24 -32.97
CA VAL A 12 5.60 -0.09 -31.63
C VAL A 12 7.00 -0.66 -31.66
N THR A 13 7.96 0.16 -31.24
CA THR A 13 9.35 -0.25 -31.07
C THR A 13 9.72 -0.09 -29.61
N VAL A 14 10.20 -1.17 -28.98
CA VAL A 14 10.72 -1.12 -27.62
C VAL A 14 12.10 -0.45 -27.65
N LEU A 15 12.21 0.76 -27.12
CA LEU A 15 13.47 1.51 -27.07
C LEU A 15 14.37 1.08 -25.90
N GLY A 16 13.80 0.49 -24.87
CA GLY A 16 14.50 0.07 -23.66
C GLY A 16 13.53 -0.19 -22.51
N ARG A 17 14.09 -0.53 -21.35
CA ARG A 17 13.33 -0.60 -20.08
C ARG A 17 13.48 0.71 -19.34
N ASP A 18 12.43 1.14 -18.66
CA ASP A 18 12.52 2.24 -17.70
C ASP A 18 13.45 1.83 -16.54
N PRO A 19 14.57 2.53 -16.29
CA PRO A 19 15.47 2.21 -15.19
C PRO A 19 14.82 2.38 -13.80
N CYS A 20 13.79 3.22 -13.71
CA CYS A 20 13.06 3.50 -12.49
C CYS A 20 11.73 2.72 -12.40
N GLY A 21 11.37 1.99 -13.46
CA GLY A 21 10.15 1.21 -13.53
C GLY A 21 10.25 -0.03 -12.64
N LEU A 22 9.17 -0.31 -11.91
CA LEU A 22 9.02 -1.58 -11.20
C LEU A 22 8.45 -2.64 -12.15
N ASP A 23 8.91 -3.88 -11.99
CA ASP A 23 8.26 -5.04 -12.60
C ASP A 23 6.89 -5.29 -11.94
N PHE A 24 5.97 -5.87 -12.69
CA PHE A 24 4.65 -6.26 -12.16
C PHE A 24 4.67 -7.70 -11.62
N CYS A 25 3.80 -7.95 -10.63
CA CYS A 25 3.64 -9.27 -10.03
C CYS A 25 3.19 -10.32 -11.06
N VAL A 26 4.00 -11.38 -11.21
CA VAL A 26 3.72 -12.56 -12.06
C VAL A 26 3.46 -13.83 -11.25
N CYS A 27 3.20 -13.72 -9.95
CA CYS A 27 2.93 -14.89 -9.10
C CYS A 27 1.70 -15.67 -9.60
N PRO A 28 1.79 -17.01 -9.76
CA PRO A 28 0.68 -17.84 -10.26
C PRO A 28 -0.48 -17.91 -9.27
N SER A 29 -0.18 -17.85 -7.97
CA SER A 29 -1.11 -17.74 -6.86
C SER A 29 -0.62 -16.68 -5.90
N ARG A 30 -1.52 -15.98 -5.23
CA ARG A 30 -1.20 -14.87 -4.32
C ARG A 30 -1.81 -15.17 -2.96
N SER A 31 -0.98 -15.27 -1.93
CA SER A 31 -1.42 -15.62 -0.58
C SER A 31 -2.17 -14.48 0.11
N ALA A 32 -1.77 -13.24 -0.20
CA ALA A 32 -2.38 -12.01 0.29
C ALA A 32 -1.98 -10.83 -0.59
N PHE A 33 -2.71 -9.74 -0.43
CA PHE A 33 -2.39 -8.43 -1.00
C PHE A 33 -2.13 -7.40 0.10
N VAL A 34 -1.49 -6.29 -0.26
CA VAL A 34 -1.41 -5.09 0.57
C VAL A 34 -1.74 -3.86 -0.25
N LEU A 35 -2.60 -2.99 0.30
CA LEU A 35 -2.81 -1.65 -0.19
C LEU A 35 -1.68 -0.76 0.34
N PHE A 36 -0.77 -0.38 -0.56
CA PHE A 36 0.49 0.28 -0.27
C PHE A 36 0.87 1.24 -1.39
N THR A 37 1.21 2.47 -1.02
CA THR A 37 1.96 3.41 -1.85
C THR A 37 2.88 4.21 -0.92
N ASP A 38 3.84 4.91 -1.52
CA ASP A 38 4.69 5.87 -0.83
C ASP A 38 4.79 7.15 -1.67
N TYR A 39 5.48 8.14 -1.12
CA TYR A 39 5.78 9.42 -1.76
C TYR A 39 6.49 9.29 -3.12
N LEU A 40 7.31 8.25 -3.32
CA LEU A 40 8.10 8.05 -4.54
C LEU A 40 7.34 7.29 -5.63
N ALA A 41 6.32 6.54 -5.25
CA ALA A 41 5.50 5.70 -6.10
C ALA A 41 4.50 6.50 -6.95
N SER A 42 5.02 7.39 -7.79
CA SER A 42 4.26 8.00 -8.88
C SER A 42 4.02 6.94 -9.96
N ASP A 43 2.77 6.83 -10.42
CA ASP A 43 2.33 5.93 -11.50
C ASP A 43 2.42 4.41 -11.23
N ILE A 44 2.65 4.01 -9.99
CA ILE A 44 2.61 2.61 -9.57
C ILE A 44 1.22 2.28 -8.98
N PRO A 45 0.57 1.17 -9.40
CA PRO A 45 -0.67 0.72 -8.77
C PRO A 45 -0.54 0.51 -7.26
N PRO A 46 -1.56 0.91 -6.48
CA PRO A 46 -1.49 0.88 -5.01
C PRO A 46 -1.67 -0.52 -4.41
N VAL A 47 -1.96 -1.54 -5.21
CA VAL A 47 -2.11 -2.92 -4.72
C VAL A 47 -0.83 -3.68 -5.02
N ARG A 48 -0.20 -4.25 -3.99
CA ARG A 48 0.99 -5.10 -4.10
C ARG A 48 0.69 -6.53 -3.67
N CYS A 49 1.36 -7.48 -4.31
CA CYS A 49 1.33 -8.89 -3.88
C CYS A 49 2.15 -9.04 -2.60
N LEU A 50 1.63 -9.69 -1.57
CA LEU A 50 2.39 -9.82 -0.31
C LEU A 50 3.48 -10.90 -0.38
N ASP A 51 3.44 -11.77 -1.39
CA ASP A 51 4.48 -12.81 -1.59
C ASP A 51 5.77 -12.22 -2.19
N CYS A 52 5.66 -11.50 -3.33
CA CYS A 52 6.81 -10.92 -4.02
C CYS A 52 7.01 -9.41 -3.77
N PHE A 53 6.01 -8.72 -3.25
CA PHE A 53 5.97 -7.27 -3.02
C PHE A 53 5.96 -6.38 -4.28
N ASP A 54 5.77 -6.98 -5.45
CA ASP A 54 5.59 -6.25 -6.70
C ASP A 54 4.16 -5.72 -6.86
N PRO A 55 3.98 -4.59 -7.57
CA PRO A 55 2.67 -4.06 -7.95
C PRO A 55 1.85 -5.08 -8.73
N VAL A 56 0.55 -5.14 -8.44
CA VAL A 56 -0.42 -5.95 -9.17
C VAL A 56 -1.11 -5.05 -10.19
N ALA A 57 -1.11 -5.47 -11.45
CA ALA A 57 -1.77 -4.72 -12.50
C ALA A 57 -3.29 -4.67 -12.25
N LEU A 58 -3.84 -3.45 -12.11
CA LEU A 58 -5.23 -3.28 -11.64
C LEU A 58 -6.25 -3.97 -12.54
N HIS A 59 -6.05 -3.98 -13.87
CA HIS A 59 -6.94 -4.66 -14.82
C HIS A 59 -7.06 -6.19 -14.60
N THR A 60 -6.18 -6.78 -13.79
CA THR A 60 -6.24 -8.21 -13.40
C THR A 60 -7.05 -8.44 -12.13
N LEU A 61 -7.41 -7.38 -11.41
CA LEU A 61 -8.21 -7.42 -10.19
C LEU A 61 -9.70 -7.18 -10.53
N PRO A 62 -10.63 -7.72 -9.73
CA PRO A 62 -12.04 -7.40 -9.89
C PRO A 62 -12.29 -5.90 -9.63
N HIS A 63 -13.29 -5.34 -10.31
CA HIS A 63 -13.69 -3.96 -10.08
C HIS A 63 -14.37 -3.80 -8.72
N THR A 64 -14.00 -2.75 -8.01
CA THR A 64 -14.72 -2.31 -6.80
C THR A 64 -16.07 -1.69 -7.17
N ALA A 65 -16.88 -1.29 -6.18
CA ALA A 65 -18.26 -0.85 -6.37
C ALA A 65 -18.47 0.26 -7.43
N ASP A 66 -17.42 1.04 -7.74
CA ASP A 66 -17.44 2.11 -8.73
C ASP A 66 -17.44 1.64 -10.20
N GLY A 67 -17.41 0.32 -10.44
CA GLY A 67 -17.31 -0.25 -11.80
C GLY A 67 -15.93 -0.12 -12.45
N GLU A 68 -15.03 0.63 -11.81
CA GLU A 68 -13.64 0.84 -12.20
C GLU A 68 -12.71 0.80 -10.96
N HIS A 69 -11.40 0.89 -11.17
CA HIS A 69 -10.41 0.98 -10.09
C HIS A 69 -10.17 2.40 -9.56
N LEU A 70 -11.08 3.35 -9.86
CA LEU A 70 -10.92 4.76 -9.50
C LEU A 70 -10.79 4.99 -8.00
N GLY A 71 -11.59 4.31 -7.17
CA GLY A 71 -11.47 4.42 -5.71
C GLY A 71 -10.06 4.10 -5.18
N LEU A 72 -9.39 3.10 -5.75
CA LEU A 72 -8.00 2.78 -5.41
C LEU A 72 -7.03 3.89 -5.85
N LEU A 73 -7.23 4.43 -7.05
CA LEU A 73 -6.39 5.49 -7.60
C LEU A 73 -6.55 6.81 -6.83
N TRP A 74 -7.78 7.17 -6.46
CA TRP A 74 -8.06 8.33 -5.61
C TRP A 74 -7.48 8.18 -4.22
N TRP A 75 -7.68 7.01 -3.58
CA TRP A 75 -7.04 6.74 -2.30
C TRP A 75 -5.51 6.87 -2.39
N ALA A 76 -4.89 6.37 -3.47
CA ALA A 76 -3.44 6.50 -3.66
C ALA A 76 -3.00 7.96 -3.82
N ALA A 77 -3.79 8.78 -4.52
CA ALA A 77 -3.54 10.21 -4.64
C ALA A 77 -3.66 10.93 -3.30
N ASP A 78 -4.70 10.65 -2.51
CA ASP A 78 -4.90 11.21 -1.18
C ASP A 78 -3.80 10.79 -0.20
N TYR A 79 -3.38 9.53 -0.27
CA TYR A 79 -2.26 9.01 0.50
C TYR A 79 -0.99 9.80 0.19
N ARG A 80 -0.62 9.94 -1.10
CA ARG A 80 0.58 10.69 -1.52
C ARG A 80 0.49 12.16 -1.15
N ALA A 81 -0.69 12.76 -1.17
CA ALA A 81 -0.89 14.12 -0.67
C ALA A 81 -0.58 14.20 0.84
N CYS A 82 -1.08 13.25 1.65
CA CYS A 82 -0.76 13.18 3.07
C CYS A 82 0.73 12.93 3.34
N ASP A 83 1.38 12.09 2.53
CA ASP A 83 2.82 11.82 2.62
C ASP A 83 3.66 13.05 2.25
N THR A 84 3.24 13.79 1.22
CA THR A 84 3.83 15.08 0.85
C THR A 84 3.70 16.10 1.98
N LEU A 85 2.53 16.18 2.63
CA LEU A 85 2.34 17.04 3.79
C LEU A 85 3.29 16.64 4.91
N GLN A 86 3.42 15.35 5.20
CA GLN A 86 4.30 14.82 6.24
C GLN A 86 5.79 15.13 5.97
N MET A 87 6.26 14.99 4.74
CA MET A 87 7.68 15.14 4.40
C MET A 87 8.10 16.59 4.11
N HIS A 88 7.22 17.39 3.49
CA HIS A 88 7.61 18.67 2.87
C HIS A 88 6.79 19.89 3.31
N CYS A 89 5.88 19.75 4.28
CA CYS A 89 5.05 20.86 4.72
C CYS A 89 5.05 21.00 6.25
N THR A 90 5.87 21.90 6.82
CA THR A 90 5.90 22.14 8.28
C THR A 90 4.53 22.44 8.87
N THR A 91 3.66 23.16 8.15
CA THR A 91 2.31 23.49 8.62
C THR A 91 1.37 22.28 8.61
N GLY A 92 1.48 21.42 7.59
CA GLY A 92 0.60 20.27 7.39
C GLY A 92 1.16 18.94 7.90
N GLU A 93 2.42 18.91 8.33
CA GLU A 93 3.17 17.69 8.66
C GLU A 93 2.41 16.80 9.64
N ARG A 94 1.94 17.41 10.73
CA ARG A 94 1.20 16.68 11.77
C ARG A 94 -0.12 16.12 11.24
N PHE A 95 -0.82 16.85 10.36
CA PHE A 95 -2.06 16.34 9.77
C PHE A 95 -1.77 15.13 8.88
N GLY A 96 -0.81 15.24 7.97
CA GLY A 96 -0.39 14.14 7.09
C GLY A 96 0.04 12.90 7.87
N GLU A 97 0.91 13.06 8.87
CA GLU A 97 1.36 11.97 9.73
C GLU A 97 0.19 11.27 10.44
N GLN A 98 -0.79 12.02 10.98
CA GLN A 98 -1.94 11.40 11.64
C GLN A 98 -2.83 10.63 10.66
N GLN A 99 -2.99 11.11 9.41
CA GLN A 99 -3.75 10.37 8.40
C GLN A 99 -3.08 9.04 8.05
N LEU A 100 -1.75 9.01 7.92
CA LEU A 100 -0.97 7.83 7.52
C LEU A 100 -0.83 6.80 8.65
N ARG A 101 -0.65 7.27 9.89
CA ARG A 101 -0.30 6.42 11.03
C ARG A 101 -1.51 5.81 11.73
N ARG A 102 -2.62 6.53 11.80
CA ARG A 102 -3.79 6.11 12.59
C ARG A 102 -4.69 5.19 11.79
N HIS A 103 -5.00 4.03 12.34
CA HIS A 103 -5.90 3.05 11.74
C HIS A 103 -7.36 3.52 11.59
N ASP A 104 -7.71 4.61 12.28
CA ASP A 104 -9.02 5.24 12.36
C ASP A 104 -8.99 6.69 11.82
N SER A 105 -7.99 7.05 11.02
CA SER A 105 -8.01 8.31 10.27
C SER A 105 -9.06 8.25 9.14
N SER A 106 -9.33 9.38 8.48
CA SER A 106 -10.23 9.40 7.33
C SER A 106 -9.65 8.57 6.19
N LEU A 107 -8.37 8.82 5.87
CA LEU A 107 -7.61 8.09 4.86
C LEU A 107 -7.57 6.58 5.13
N SER A 108 -7.30 6.19 6.38
CA SER A 108 -7.19 4.79 6.75
C SER A 108 -8.53 4.06 6.75
N ARG A 109 -9.63 4.72 7.13
CA ARG A 109 -10.97 4.09 7.00
C ARG A 109 -11.29 3.81 5.53
N GLN A 110 -11.14 4.81 4.67
CA GLN A 110 -11.37 4.65 3.23
C GLN A 110 -10.51 3.53 2.63
N GLY A 111 -9.21 3.51 2.92
CA GLY A 111 -8.31 2.47 2.43
C GLY A 111 -8.66 1.08 2.97
N ARG A 112 -9.06 0.96 4.23
CA ARG A 112 -9.49 -0.31 4.82
C ARG A 112 -10.81 -0.81 4.25
N ASP A 113 -11.74 0.09 3.93
CA ASP A 113 -12.99 -0.26 3.25
C ASP A 113 -12.70 -0.82 1.85
N LEU A 114 -11.77 -0.20 1.10
CA LEU A 114 -11.29 -0.71 -0.18
C LEU A 114 -10.63 -2.08 -0.05
N CYS A 115 -9.79 -2.29 0.98
CA CYS A 115 -9.21 -3.60 1.27
C CYS A 115 -10.29 -4.65 1.53
N SER A 116 -11.31 -4.32 2.33
CA SER A 116 -12.41 -5.23 2.65
C SER A 116 -13.23 -5.60 1.41
N GLN A 117 -13.47 -4.65 0.50
CA GLN A 117 -14.15 -4.91 -0.77
C GLN A 117 -13.33 -5.84 -1.66
N LEU A 118 -12.02 -5.56 -1.83
CA LEU A 118 -11.13 -6.42 -2.61
C LEU A 118 -11.01 -7.82 -2.01
N GLU A 119 -10.93 -7.96 -0.69
CA GLU A 119 -10.90 -9.25 0.00
C GLU A 119 -12.19 -10.04 -0.26
N THR A 120 -13.35 -9.38 -0.22
CA THR A 120 -14.65 -10.00 -0.52
C THR A 120 -14.73 -10.49 -1.97
N LEU A 121 -14.25 -9.69 -2.93
CA LEU A 121 -14.31 -10.00 -4.35
C LEU A 121 -13.31 -11.08 -4.79
N THR A 122 -12.13 -11.10 -4.18
CA THR A 122 -11.04 -12.01 -4.57
C THR A 122 -11.00 -13.28 -3.73
N GLY A 123 -11.57 -13.27 -2.52
CA GLY A 123 -11.38 -14.31 -1.52
C GLY A 123 -9.95 -14.37 -0.94
N VAL A 124 -9.09 -13.40 -1.30
CA VAL A 124 -7.70 -13.33 -0.87
C VAL A 124 -7.55 -12.24 0.20
N PRO A 125 -6.90 -12.50 1.35
CA PRO A 125 -6.66 -11.49 2.37
C PRO A 125 -6.03 -10.20 1.82
N VAL A 126 -6.59 -9.04 2.17
CA VAL A 126 -6.04 -7.74 1.75
C VAL A 126 -5.70 -6.90 2.98
N TYR A 127 -4.42 -6.60 3.15
CA TYR A 127 -3.92 -5.83 4.28
C TYR A 127 -3.84 -4.34 3.95
N TYR A 128 -4.07 -3.51 4.97
CA TYR A 128 -3.84 -2.07 4.90
C TYR A 128 -2.55 -1.69 5.63
N TYR A 129 -1.69 -0.89 4.99
CA TYR A 129 -0.44 -0.43 5.59
C TYR A 129 -0.62 0.86 6.40
N LEU A 130 -0.13 0.85 7.65
CA LEU A 130 -0.03 2.02 8.52
C LEU A 130 1.42 2.49 8.57
N HIS A 131 1.68 3.61 7.92
CA HIS A 131 3.00 4.21 7.88
C HIS A 131 3.31 4.97 9.17
N LYS A 132 4.50 4.72 9.74
CA LYS A 132 4.98 5.43 10.91
C LYS A 132 6.44 5.79 10.75
N THR A 133 6.75 7.09 10.80
CA THR A 133 8.12 7.59 10.64
C THR A 133 8.84 7.80 11.96
N ARG A 134 8.14 8.30 12.99
CA ARG A 134 8.74 8.69 14.26
C ARG A 134 8.26 7.86 15.43
N SER A 135 9.20 7.51 16.31
CA SER A 135 8.91 6.93 17.62
C SER A 135 9.70 7.63 18.74
N ARG A 136 9.28 7.38 19.98
CA ARG A 136 10.00 7.86 21.17
C ARG A 136 11.26 7.05 21.45
N SER A 137 11.22 5.75 21.16
CA SER A 137 12.35 4.84 21.28
C SER A 137 12.04 3.52 20.59
N ARG A 138 13.08 2.88 20.06
CA ARG A 138 13.01 1.52 19.52
C ARG A 138 12.38 0.55 20.51
N ALA A 139 12.77 0.61 21.79
CA ALA A 139 12.20 -0.25 22.84
C ALA A 139 10.68 -0.12 22.94
N SER A 140 10.14 1.10 22.83
CA SER A 140 8.70 1.33 22.81
C SER A 140 8.03 0.79 21.54
N GLU A 141 8.68 0.88 20.38
CA GLU A 141 8.13 0.30 19.15
C GLU A 141 8.05 -1.22 19.22
N LEU A 142 9.08 -1.86 19.76
CA LEU A 142 9.15 -3.32 19.87
C LEU A 142 8.05 -3.92 20.77
N GLN A 143 7.47 -3.11 21.67
CA GLN A 143 6.37 -3.50 22.56
C GLN A 143 5.00 -3.01 22.05
N ARG A 144 4.94 -2.39 20.87
CA ARG A 144 3.71 -1.83 20.33
C ARG A 144 2.72 -2.95 20.01
N ARG A 145 1.50 -2.80 20.49
CA ARG A 145 0.35 -3.66 20.17
C ARG A 145 -0.43 -3.16 18.96
N CYS A 146 -1.23 -4.03 18.37
CA CYS A 146 -2.12 -3.65 17.27
C CYS A 146 -3.00 -2.48 17.69
N PRO A 147 -3.03 -1.36 16.94
CA PRO A 147 -3.79 -0.17 17.33
C PRO A 147 -5.31 -0.35 17.28
N SER A 148 -5.79 -1.42 16.63
CA SER A 148 -7.22 -1.71 16.53
C SER A 148 -7.70 -2.70 17.60
N CYS A 149 -7.04 -3.86 17.75
CA CYS A 149 -7.49 -4.91 18.67
C CYS A 149 -6.61 -5.14 19.90
N GLY A 150 -5.50 -4.42 20.05
CA GLY A 150 -4.58 -4.54 21.20
C GLY A 150 -3.81 -5.87 21.29
N SER A 151 -3.89 -6.74 20.28
CA SER A 151 -3.13 -7.98 20.24
C SER A 151 -1.64 -7.73 19.97
N GLU A 152 -0.79 -8.66 20.41
CA GLU A 152 0.58 -8.75 19.91
C GLU A 152 0.56 -8.97 18.39
N TRP A 153 1.44 -8.27 17.68
CA TRP A 153 1.42 -8.23 16.21
C TRP A 153 2.80 -7.98 15.59
N ARG A 154 3.86 -8.01 16.39
CA ARG A 154 5.24 -7.95 15.88
C ARG A 154 5.52 -9.21 15.08
N LEU A 155 6.18 -9.06 13.94
CA LEU A 155 6.54 -10.13 13.04
C LEU A 155 8.04 -10.39 13.11
N GLU A 156 8.43 -11.63 13.43
CA GLU A 156 9.81 -12.09 13.39
C GLU A 156 9.88 -13.46 12.69
N PRO A 157 10.57 -13.58 11.53
CA PRO A 157 11.30 -12.54 10.81
C PRO A 157 10.38 -11.47 10.17
N ARG A 158 10.95 -10.31 9.82
CA ARG A 158 10.21 -9.25 9.09
C ARG A 158 9.76 -9.73 7.71
N LEU A 159 8.66 -9.19 7.21
CA LEU A 159 8.10 -9.49 5.88
C LEU A 159 8.29 -8.26 5.00
N HIS A 160 9.20 -8.32 4.03
CA HIS A 160 9.57 -7.17 3.20
C HIS A 160 10.00 -5.98 4.07
N LEU A 161 9.24 -4.88 4.06
CA LEU A 161 9.44 -3.70 4.91
C LEU A 161 8.55 -3.68 6.17
N PHE A 162 7.76 -4.73 6.39
CA PHE A 162 6.77 -4.80 7.46
C PHE A 162 7.33 -5.58 8.66
N ASP A 163 7.39 -4.90 9.80
CA ASP A 163 7.79 -5.46 11.09
C ASP A 163 6.58 -5.86 11.95
N PHE A 164 5.37 -5.49 11.52
CA PHE A 164 4.13 -5.78 12.22
C PHE A 164 3.05 -6.27 11.27
N GLN A 165 2.29 -7.28 11.68
CA GLN A 165 1.15 -7.83 10.97
C GLN A 165 0.06 -8.27 11.96
N CYS A 166 -1.15 -7.76 11.77
CA CYS A 166 -2.34 -8.24 12.47
C CYS A 166 -3.29 -8.92 11.49
N GLY A 167 -3.34 -10.25 11.53
CA GLY A 167 -4.25 -11.05 10.70
C GLY A 167 -5.73 -10.75 10.95
N LYS A 168 -6.11 -10.48 12.22
CA LYS A 168 -7.50 -10.18 12.61
C LYS A 168 -7.99 -8.84 12.06
N CYS A 169 -7.14 -7.81 12.10
CA CYS A 169 -7.51 -6.46 11.69
C CYS A 169 -7.14 -6.13 10.25
N ARG A 170 -6.46 -7.06 9.55
CA ARG A 170 -5.84 -6.84 8.24
C ARG A 170 -4.95 -5.59 8.20
N LEU A 171 -4.07 -5.45 9.20
CA LEU A 171 -3.16 -4.30 9.30
C LEU A 171 -1.69 -4.75 9.18
N LEU A 172 -0.91 -3.96 8.47
CA LEU A 172 0.56 -4.02 8.41
C LEU A 172 1.17 -2.70 8.89
N SER A 173 2.38 -2.72 9.42
CA SER A 173 3.11 -1.51 9.79
C SER A 173 4.62 -1.77 9.86
N ASN A 174 5.40 -0.70 9.90
CA ASN A 174 6.85 -0.73 10.05
C ASN A 174 7.27 -0.30 11.47
N ILE A 175 8.50 -0.63 11.87
CA ILE A 175 9.17 0.03 12.99
C ILE A 175 9.54 1.45 12.54
N ALA A 176 9.16 2.42 13.36
CA ALA A 176 9.55 3.81 13.14
C ALA A 176 10.97 4.07 13.65
N SER A 177 11.68 4.98 13.00
CA SER A 177 12.99 5.43 13.44
C SER A 177 12.88 6.25 14.73
N ASP A 178 13.95 6.23 15.53
CA ASP A 178 14.04 7.08 16.71
C ASP A 178 14.05 8.55 16.26
N ALA A 179 13.10 9.34 16.76
CA ALA A 179 13.21 10.79 16.71
C ALA A 179 14.24 11.16 17.77
N GLY A 180 15.49 11.39 17.34
CA GLY A 180 16.57 11.86 18.20
C GLY A 180 16.21 13.10 18.99
#